data_AF-A0A9D5Y745-F1
#
_entry.id   AF-A0A9D5Y745-F1
#
_cell.length_a   1.000
_cell.length_b   1.000
_cell.length_c   1.000
_cell.angle_alpha   90.00
_cell.angle_beta   90.00
_cell.angle_gamma   90.00
#
_symmetry.space_group_name_H-M   'P 1'
#
loop_
_entity.id
_entity.type
_entity.pdbx_description
1 polymer ?
#
loop_
_entity_poly.entity_id
_entity_poly.type
_entity_poly.pdbx_seq_one_letter_code
_entity_poly.pdbx_strand_id
1 'polypeptide(L)'
;MTDTKAFESILDKENVKYRSFNLAEGKLFFCSAEDGLTFDAFWGTNGVLRIWRYVLTNLPLGVRGKCFRSSVPNRENAFVRLEITDDGCLNLTAEQQLTDVSQVGEHMEKHLSGFISSIRQIDFRSIIKPLALAKESNA
;
A
#
# COMPACT_ATOMS: atom_id res chain seq x y z
N MET A 1 13.90 12.75 -14.90
CA MET A 1 13.64 13.36 -13.59
C MET A 1 12.15 13.22 -13.35
N THR A 2 11.73 12.27 -12.53
CA THR A 2 10.31 11.92 -12.39
C THR A 2 9.62 12.98 -11.54
N ASP A 3 8.71 13.72 -12.17
CA ASP A 3 8.01 14.86 -11.57
C ASP A 3 7.12 14.38 -10.41
N THR A 4 7.52 14.68 -9.17
CA THR A 4 6.74 14.30 -7.99
C THR A 4 5.43 15.08 -7.89
N LYS A 5 5.28 16.18 -8.64
CA LYS A 5 4.04 16.98 -8.67
C LYS A 5 2.87 16.24 -9.30
N ALA A 6 3.15 15.27 -10.17
CA ALA A 6 2.10 14.44 -10.78
C ALA A 6 1.33 13.66 -9.69
N PHE A 7 2.05 13.07 -8.74
CA PHE A 7 1.41 12.33 -7.65
C PHE A 7 0.68 13.26 -6.68
N GLU A 8 1.24 14.44 -6.38
CA GLU A 8 0.58 15.47 -5.56
C GLU A 8 -0.76 15.91 -6.15
N SER A 9 -0.80 16.17 -7.47
CA SER A 9 -2.04 16.56 -8.16
C SER A 9 -3.10 15.45 -8.10
N ILE A 10 -2.68 14.19 -8.11
CA ILE A 10 -3.58 13.03 -7.98
C ILE A 10 -4.12 12.91 -6.55
N LEU A 11 -3.27 13.12 -5.54
CA LEU A 11 -3.70 13.17 -4.14
C LEU A 11 -4.74 14.28 -3.93
N ASP A 12 -4.51 15.46 -4.50
CA ASP A 12 -5.45 16.59 -4.42
C ASP A 12 -6.79 16.25 -5.10
N LYS A 13 -6.76 15.61 -6.28
CA LYS A 13 -7.96 15.18 -7.02
C LYS A 13 -8.80 14.16 -6.23
N GLU A 14 -8.16 13.29 -5.46
CA GLU A 14 -8.79 12.28 -4.61
C GLU A 14 -9.16 12.81 -3.21
N ASN A 15 -9.04 14.13 -2.97
CA ASN A 15 -9.28 14.78 -1.67
C ASN A 15 -8.44 14.17 -0.53
N VAL A 16 -7.21 13.75 -0.85
CA VAL A 16 -6.27 13.19 0.12
C VAL A 16 -5.34 14.29 0.62
N LYS A 17 -5.46 14.62 1.90
CA LYS A 17 -4.50 15.51 2.56
C LYS A 17 -3.19 14.77 2.78
N TYR A 18 -2.06 15.46 2.68
CA TYR A 18 -0.76 14.84 2.91
C TYR A 18 0.26 15.78 3.54
N ARG A 19 1.24 15.19 4.23
CA ARG A 19 2.55 15.80 4.51
C ARG A 19 3.59 15.04 3.70
N SER A 20 4.67 15.70 3.29
CA SER A 20 5.71 15.03 2.50
C SER A 20 7.12 15.38 2.93
N PHE A 21 8.04 14.45 2.66
CA PHE A 21 9.48 14.59 2.92
C PHE A 21 10.26 14.13 1.69
N ASN A 22 11.23 14.93 1.28
CA ASN A 22 12.14 14.57 0.20
C ASN A 22 13.25 13.67 0.75
N LEU A 23 13.54 12.59 0.01
CA LEU A 23 14.64 11.67 0.22
C LEU A 23 15.54 11.70 -1.02
N ALA A 24 16.78 11.21 -0.90
CA ALA A 24 17.69 11.13 -2.05
C ALA A 24 17.11 10.27 -3.19
N GLU A 25 16.37 9.24 -2.83
CA GLU A 25 15.82 8.23 -3.73
C GLU A 25 14.38 8.50 -4.19
N GLY A 26 13.71 9.52 -3.64
CA GLY A 26 12.31 9.79 -3.95
C GLY A 26 11.63 10.71 -2.93
N LYS A 27 10.31 10.63 -2.85
CA LYS A 27 9.51 11.44 -1.94
C LYS A 27 8.55 10.57 -1.14
N LEU A 28 8.55 10.74 0.17
CA LEU A 28 7.65 10.07 1.10
C LEU A 28 6.45 10.97 1.39
N PHE A 29 5.26 10.38 1.47
CA PHE A 29 3.99 11.03 1.72
C PHE A 29 3.28 10.32 2.87
N PHE A 30 2.76 11.11 3.81
CA PHE A 30 1.89 10.68 4.89
C PHE A 30 0.49 11.18 4.60
N CYS A 31 -0.41 10.29 4.20
CA CYS A 31 -1.69 10.61 3.59
C CYS A 31 -2.88 10.37 4.53
N SER A 32 -3.90 11.20 4.42
CA SER A 32 -5.18 11.09 5.13
C SER A 32 -6.32 11.48 4.19
N ALA A 33 -7.23 10.54 3.94
CA ALA A 33 -8.49 10.79 3.25
C ALA A 33 -9.55 11.36 4.21
N GLU A 34 -10.64 11.88 3.66
CA GLU A 34 -11.70 12.57 4.42
C GLU A 34 -12.46 11.66 5.41
N ASP A 35 -12.56 10.37 5.11
CA ASP A 35 -13.23 9.37 5.95
C ASP A 35 -12.37 8.87 7.13
N GLY A 36 -11.21 9.50 7.35
CA GLY A 36 -10.25 9.10 8.39
C GLY A 36 -9.35 7.93 7.98
N LEU A 37 -9.46 7.43 6.74
CA LEU A 37 -8.49 6.48 6.20
C LEU A 37 -7.12 7.17 6.08
N THR A 38 -6.09 6.53 6.61
CA THR A 38 -4.69 6.97 6.48
C THR A 38 -3.85 5.94 5.73
N PHE A 39 -2.79 6.38 5.08
CA PHE A 39 -1.83 5.48 4.45
C PHE A 39 -0.56 6.28 4.17
N ASP A 40 0.52 5.57 3.90
CA ASP A 40 1.77 6.19 3.50
C ASP A 40 2.04 5.83 2.04
N ALA A 41 2.75 6.70 1.34
CA ALA A 41 3.15 6.47 -0.03
C ALA A 41 4.59 6.93 -0.27
N PHE A 42 5.27 6.25 -1.18
CA PHE A 42 6.60 6.59 -1.64
C PHE A 42 6.61 6.63 -3.16
N TRP A 43 7.09 7.74 -3.69
CA TRP A 43 7.35 7.89 -5.12
C TRP A 43 8.84 7.97 -5.37
N GLY A 44 9.39 6.89 -5.95
CA GLY A 44 10.80 6.73 -6.22
C GLY A 44 11.23 7.45 -7.51
N THR A 45 12.45 7.97 -7.49
CA THR A 45 13.11 8.51 -8.70
C THR A 45 13.30 7.46 -9.79
N ASN A 46 13.30 6.18 -9.42
CA ASN A 46 13.31 5.04 -10.33
C ASN A 46 11.93 4.76 -10.96
N GLY A 47 10.88 5.49 -10.61
CA GLY A 47 9.51 5.27 -11.12
C GLY A 47 8.70 4.25 -10.32
N VAL A 48 9.16 3.82 -9.15
CA VAL A 48 8.37 2.96 -8.25
C VAL A 48 7.38 3.80 -7.47
N LEU A 49 6.10 3.51 -7.61
CA LEU A 49 5.06 3.98 -6.71
C LEU A 49 4.72 2.87 -5.72
N ARG A 50 4.96 3.12 -4.44
CA ARG A 50 4.56 2.23 -3.34
C ARG A 50 3.55 2.95 -2.46
N ILE A 51 2.47 2.28 -2.10
CA ILE A 51 1.45 2.76 -1.17
C ILE A 51 1.23 1.67 -0.13
N TRP A 52 1.19 2.01 1.16
CA TRP A 52 1.01 1.01 2.21
C TRP A 52 0.26 1.54 3.42
N ARG A 53 -0.27 0.62 4.21
CA ARG A 53 -0.95 0.90 5.49
C ARG A 53 -0.74 -0.26 6.44
N TYR A 54 -0.38 0.06 7.69
CA TYR A 54 -0.54 -0.87 8.81
C TYR A 54 -2.01 -0.98 9.19
N VAL A 55 -2.54 -2.18 9.08
CA VAL A 55 -3.97 -2.43 9.27
C VAL A 55 -4.28 -3.02 10.63
N LEU A 56 -3.37 -3.83 11.17
CA LEU A 56 -3.46 -4.39 12.51
C LEU A 56 -2.10 -4.25 13.19
N THR A 57 -2.12 -3.99 14.48
CA THR A 57 -0.93 -4.02 15.33
C THR A 57 -1.08 -5.16 16.33
N ASN A 58 0.03 -5.69 16.83
CA ASN A 58 0.06 -6.72 17.89
C ASN A 58 -0.51 -8.09 17.49
N LEU A 59 -0.23 -8.57 16.27
CA LEU A 59 -0.51 -9.94 15.87
C LEU A 59 0.36 -10.96 16.63
N PRO A 60 -0.12 -12.20 16.83
CA PRO A 60 0.61 -13.24 17.55
C PRO A 60 1.99 -13.53 16.94
N LEU A 61 2.96 -13.88 17.81
CA LEU A 61 4.34 -14.18 17.38
C LEU A 61 4.42 -15.29 16.32
N GLY A 62 3.56 -16.32 16.42
CA GLY A 62 3.58 -17.48 15.53
C GLY A 62 3.15 -17.22 14.08
N VAL A 63 2.74 -16.00 13.75
CA VAL A 63 2.36 -15.62 12.37
C VAL A 63 3.29 -14.55 11.77
N ARG A 64 4.32 -14.11 12.49
CA ARG A 64 5.33 -13.16 11.99
C ARG A 64 6.09 -13.71 10.78
N GLY A 65 6.51 -12.81 9.90
CA GLY A 65 7.24 -13.14 8.67
C GLY A 65 6.38 -13.76 7.57
N LYS A 66 5.07 -14.00 7.80
CA LYS A 66 4.17 -14.48 6.74
C LYS A 66 3.93 -13.38 5.72
N CYS A 67 4.14 -13.73 4.45
CA CYS A 67 4.02 -12.80 3.32
C CYS A 67 3.20 -13.44 2.21
N PHE A 68 2.14 -12.75 1.79
CA PHE A 68 1.31 -13.11 0.66
C PHE A 68 1.46 -12.02 -0.40
N ARG A 69 1.93 -12.41 -1.59
CA ARG A 69 2.12 -11.50 -2.72
C ARG A 69 1.29 -11.96 -3.90
N SER A 70 0.55 -11.03 -4.49
CA SER A 70 -0.24 -11.27 -5.71
C SER A 70 0.09 -10.22 -6.75
N SER A 71 0.38 -10.66 -7.98
CA SER A 71 0.55 -9.76 -9.12
C SER A 71 -0.82 -9.24 -9.56
N VAL A 72 -0.90 -7.97 -9.97
CA VAL A 72 -2.14 -7.39 -10.47
C VAL A 72 -2.29 -7.76 -11.95
N PRO A 73 -3.37 -8.45 -12.37
CA PRO A 73 -3.59 -8.76 -13.78
C PRO A 73 -3.61 -7.50 -14.64
N ASN A 74 -3.06 -7.58 -15.85
CA ASN A 74 -3.04 -6.50 -16.84
C ASN A 74 -2.33 -5.21 -16.38
N ARG A 75 -1.49 -5.27 -15.34
CA ARG A 75 -0.60 -4.18 -14.94
C ARG A 75 0.82 -4.70 -14.80
N GLU A 76 1.72 -4.23 -15.66
CA GLU A 76 3.11 -4.62 -15.62
C GLU A 76 3.76 -4.22 -14.29
N ASN A 77 4.52 -5.14 -13.71
CA ASN A 77 5.30 -4.92 -12.48
C ASN A 77 4.48 -4.37 -11.30
N ALA A 78 3.17 -4.59 -11.30
CA ALA A 78 2.27 -4.21 -10.22
C ALA A 78 1.97 -5.41 -9.32
N PHE A 79 2.07 -5.22 -8.01
CA PHE A 79 1.71 -6.25 -7.05
C PHE A 79 1.07 -5.67 -5.80
N VAL A 80 0.29 -6.51 -5.13
CA VAL A 80 -0.22 -6.30 -3.79
C VAL A 80 0.46 -7.29 -2.86
N ARG A 81 0.85 -6.84 -1.68
CA ARG A 81 1.47 -7.64 -0.63
C ARG A 81 0.71 -7.45 0.68
N LEU A 82 0.39 -8.56 1.34
CA LEU A 82 0.01 -8.60 2.74
C LEU A 82 1.14 -9.28 3.51
N GLU A 83 1.72 -8.57 4.47
CA GLU A 83 2.87 -9.02 5.23
C GLU A 83 2.63 -8.84 6.71
N ILE A 84 2.93 -9.86 7.51
CA ILE A 84 3.01 -9.72 8.96
C ILE A 84 4.47 -9.44 9.29
N THR A 85 4.75 -8.18 9.62
CA THR A 85 6.09 -7.71 9.93
C THR A 85 6.63 -8.33 11.22
N ASP A 86 7.95 -8.25 11.42
CA ASP A 86 8.62 -8.89 12.57
C ASP A 86 8.24 -8.29 13.92
N ASP A 87 7.72 -7.06 13.94
CA ASP A 87 7.11 -6.42 15.11
C ASP A 87 5.66 -6.89 15.36
N GLY A 88 5.08 -7.67 14.46
CA GLY A 88 3.72 -8.19 14.55
C GLY A 88 2.65 -7.24 14.02
N CYS A 89 2.99 -6.34 13.11
CA CYS A 89 2.00 -5.52 12.40
C CYS A 89 1.57 -6.20 11.09
N LEU A 90 0.28 -6.12 10.75
CA LEU A 90 -0.19 -6.49 9.42
C LEU A 90 -0.05 -5.28 8.51
N ASN A 91 0.83 -5.37 7.51
CA ASN A 91 1.05 -4.35 6.51
C ASN A 91 0.40 -4.77 5.18
N LEU A 92 -0.43 -3.90 4.62
CA LEU A 92 -0.92 -4.00 3.25
C LEU A 92 -0.11 -3.03 2.39
N THR A 93 0.50 -3.52 1.32
CA THR A 93 1.27 -2.73 0.36
C THR A 93 0.77 -2.96 -1.05
N ALA A 94 0.65 -1.89 -1.84
CA ALA A 94 0.54 -1.96 -3.29
C ALA A 94 1.73 -1.24 -3.91
N GLU A 95 2.42 -1.89 -4.83
CA GLU A 95 3.59 -1.35 -5.50
C GLU A 95 3.46 -1.54 -7.01
N GLN A 96 3.86 -0.53 -7.77
CA GLN A 96 3.93 -0.58 -9.23
C GLN A 96 5.15 0.18 -9.73
N GLN A 97 5.92 -0.46 -10.60
CA GLN A 97 6.97 0.20 -11.36
C GLN A 97 6.36 0.84 -12.61
N LEU A 98 6.40 2.17 -12.69
CA LEU A 98 5.87 2.95 -13.81
C LEU A 98 7.02 3.29 -14.77
N THR A 99 7.03 2.64 -15.93
CA THR A 99 8.09 2.80 -16.96
C THR A 99 7.63 3.62 -18.17
N ASP A 100 6.33 3.61 -18.50
CA ASP A 100 5.77 4.38 -19.63
C ASP A 100 5.38 5.78 -19.20
N VAL A 101 6.22 6.76 -19.57
CA VAL A 101 6.06 8.20 -19.28
C VAL A 101 4.71 8.74 -19.77
N SER A 102 4.16 8.22 -20.86
CA SER A 102 2.92 8.73 -21.47
C SER A 102 1.66 8.41 -20.67
N GLN A 103 1.69 7.35 -19.86
CA GLN A 103 0.55 6.87 -19.09
C GLN A 103 0.75 6.97 -17.57
N VAL A 104 1.88 7.53 -17.10
CA VAL A 104 2.21 7.58 -15.66
C VAL A 104 1.06 8.12 -14.83
N GLY A 105 0.44 9.23 -15.24
CA GLY A 105 -0.66 9.85 -14.49
C GLY A 105 -1.87 8.94 -14.33
N GLU A 106 -2.30 8.29 -15.41
CA GLU A 106 -3.43 7.36 -15.39
C GLU A 106 -3.14 6.13 -14.52
N HIS A 107 -1.93 5.57 -14.63
CA HIS A 107 -1.53 4.41 -13.81
C HIS A 107 -1.41 4.80 -12.34
N MET A 108 -0.84 5.95 -12.02
CA MET A 108 -0.78 6.47 -10.64
C MET A 108 -2.18 6.62 -10.04
N GLU A 109 -3.10 7.25 -10.77
CA GLU A 109 -4.49 7.42 -10.32
C GLU A 109 -5.15 6.07 -10.09
N LYS A 110 -5.10 5.17 -11.07
CA LYS A 110 -5.62 3.81 -10.96
C LYS A 110 -4.98 2.98 -9.85
N HIS A 111 -3.73 3.25 -9.48
CA HIS A 111 -3.03 2.58 -8.38
C HIS A 111 -3.50 3.13 -7.03
N LEU A 112 -3.61 4.45 -6.89
CA LEU A 112 -4.11 5.10 -5.69
C LEU A 112 -5.58 4.76 -5.41
N SER A 113 -6.49 5.02 -6.36
CA SER A 113 -7.93 4.80 -6.15
C SER A 113 -8.22 3.30 -5.93
N GLY A 114 -7.48 2.43 -6.63
CA GLY A 114 -7.56 0.97 -6.43
C GLY A 114 -7.13 0.54 -5.03
N PHE A 115 -6.04 1.12 -4.50
CA PHE A 115 -5.58 0.85 -3.14
C PHE A 115 -6.58 1.34 -2.08
N ILE A 116 -7.07 2.57 -2.21
CA ILE A 116 -8.09 3.15 -1.31
C ILE A 116 -9.35 2.29 -1.30
N SER A 117 -9.85 1.91 -2.49
CA SER A 117 -11.02 1.05 -2.64
C SER A 117 -10.81 -0.32 -1.98
N SER A 118 -9.64 -0.91 -2.17
CA SER A 118 -9.28 -2.21 -1.57
C SER A 118 -9.32 -2.15 -0.04
N ILE A 119 -8.70 -1.13 0.58
CA ILE A 119 -8.73 -1.00 2.04
C ILE A 119 -10.16 -0.85 2.56
N ARG A 120 -11.00 -0.09 1.86
CA ARG A 120 -12.40 0.13 2.26
C ARG A 120 -13.24 -1.14 2.18
N GLN A 121 -12.94 -2.05 1.27
CA GLN A 121 -13.71 -3.27 1.04
C GLN A 121 -13.21 -4.48 1.83
N ILE A 122 -11.93 -4.51 2.22
CA ILE A 122 -11.38 -5.63 2.97
C ILE A 122 -11.90 -5.62 4.40
N ASP A 123 -12.68 -6.64 4.77
CA ASP A 123 -12.93 -6.95 6.17
C ASP A 123 -11.71 -7.67 6.76
N PHE A 124 -10.79 -6.90 7.34
CA PHE A 124 -9.60 -7.45 7.96
C PHE A 124 -9.91 -8.39 9.14
N ARG A 125 -11.11 -8.32 9.75
CA ARG A 125 -11.51 -9.26 10.82
C ARG A 125 -11.70 -10.68 10.30
N SER A 126 -12.11 -10.81 9.04
CA SER A 126 -12.22 -12.11 8.36
C SER A 126 -10.86 -12.76 8.10
N ILE A 127 -9.79 -11.97 7.98
CA ILE A 127 -8.40 -12.43 7.82
C ILE A 127 -7.82 -12.92 9.15
N ILE A 128 -8.23 -12.32 10.28
CA ILE A 128 -7.71 -12.67 11.62
C ILE A 128 -8.17 -14.05 12.08
N LYS A 129 -9.45 -14.41 11.85
CA LYS A 129 -10.03 -15.67 12.38
C LYS A 129 -9.26 -16.93 11.95
N PRO A 130 -8.91 -17.12 10.66
CA PRO A 130 -8.11 -18.27 10.23
C PRO A 130 -6.69 -18.28 10.81
N LEU A 131 -6.07 -17.10 10.97
CA LEU A 131 -4.71 -16.97 11.53
C LEU A 131 -4.67 -17.34 13.03
N ALA A 132 -5.75 -17.10 13.77
CA ALA A 132 -5.90 -17.52 15.16
C ALA A 132 -6.21 -19.03 15.30
N LEU A 133 -7.06 -19.58 14.42
CA LEU A 133 -7.49 -20.97 14.46
C LEU A 133 -6.41 -21.97 14.00
N ALA A 134 -5.45 -21.57 13.17
CA ALA A 134 -4.31 -22.40 12.77
C ALA A 134 -3.38 -22.81 13.94
N LYS A 135 -3.62 -22.30 15.15
CA LYS A 135 -2.96 -22.75 16.39
C LYS A 135 -3.65 -23.94 17.05
N GLU A 136 -4.97 -24.06 16.96
CA GLU A 136 -5.71 -25.11 17.70
C GLU A 136 -5.63 -26.48 17.03
N SER A 137 -5.23 -26.54 15.76
CA SER A 137 -5.05 -27.79 15.02
C SER A 137 -3.64 -28.39 15.11
N ASN A 138 -2.70 -27.72 15.78
CA ASN A 138 -1.31 -28.16 15.96
C ASN A 138 -0.88 -28.25 17.44
N ALA A 139 -1.84 -28.31 18.36
CA ALA A 139 -1.62 -28.51 19.80
C ALA A 139 -2.12 -29.89 20.23
#